data_AF-A0AAV5Y8J1-F1
#
_entry.id   AF-A0AAV5Y8J1-F1
#
_cell.length_a   1.000
_cell.length_b   1.000
_cell.length_c   1.000
_cell.angle_alpha   90.00
_cell.angle_beta   90.00
_cell.angle_gamma   90.00
#
_symmetry.space_group_name_H-M   'P 1'
#
loop_
_entity.id
_entity.type
_entity.pdbx_description
1 polymer ?
#
loop_
_entity_poly.entity_id
_entity_poly.type
_entity_poly.pdbx_seq_one_letter_code
_entity_poly.pdbx_strand_id
1 'polypeptide(L)'
;MNPTSKRIVAILGLVGVALAGAPVLASASDATLYELTENMKLVQRNFKHRAPVARRIATSALTGVASPGTPLCPSPDLQSGPAGCAINVLGSDNVSLLTGLGTLTGNFTTVVQGDNPVDGPEAVVLTGEFEGHMDFSPAILHQVPFGTVVGKVKAEGSRRKPFTGVFRLPFAGNVVTEVEVAPGVKVKLTLRQLFCPASPNPNPWAEMYGGFDLAYLDNVDAATTPSGRCLDIQPNELSLGTALVRFDIDF
;
A
#
# COMPACT_ATOMS: atom_id res chain seq x y z
N MET A 1 20.61 4.51 26.57
CA MET A 1 19.70 5.53 26.02
C MET A 1 18.49 4.79 25.47
N ASN A 2 17.36 4.82 26.18
CA ASN A 2 16.15 4.10 25.78
C ASN A 2 15.50 4.81 24.58
N PRO A 3 15.08 4.08 23.53
CA PRO A 3 14.34 4.67 22.44
C PRO A 3 12.96 5.11 22.96
N THR A 4 12.70 6.40 22.87
CA THR A 4 11.44 7.05 23.22
C THR A 4 10.29 6.44 22.41
N SER A 5 9.40 5.71 23.09
CA SER A 5 8.08 5.29 22.61
C SER A 5 7.29 6.54 22.21
N LYS A 6 7.14 6.79 20.90
CA LYS A 6 6.25 7.83 20.40
C LYS A 6 4.81 7.37 20.63
N ARG A 7 4.04 8.18 21.36
CA ARG A 7 2.63 7.92 21.72
C ARG A 7 1.78 8.15 20.48
N ILE A 8 0.99 7.15 20.09
CA ILE A 8 -0.12 7.32 19.15
C ILE A 8 -1.24 8.02 19.92
N VAL A 9 -1.55 9.26 19.54
CA VAL A 9 -2.69 10.01 20.09
C VAL A 9 -3.82 9.88 19.08
N ALA A 10 -4.75 8.95 19.32
CA ALA A 10 -5.99 8.86 18.58
C ALA A 10 -7.09 9.59 19.37
N ILE A 11 -7.60 10.70 18.84
CA ILE A 11 -8.76 11.39 19.42
C ILE A 11 -10.02 10.69 18.90
N LEU A 12 -10.57 9.78 19.70
CA LEU A 12 -11.85 9.11 19.41
C LEU A 12 -13.01 9.97 19.92
N GLY A 13 -13.73 10.62 19.01
CA GLY A 13 -15.04 11.19 19.28
C GLY A 13 -16.11 10.09 19.28
N LEU A 14 -16.71 9.82 20.44
CA LEU A 14 -17.90 8.96 20.56
C LEU A 14 -19.11 9.68 19.97
N VAL A 15 -19.59 9.23 18.81
CA VAL A 15 -20.92 9.62 18.28
C VAL A 15 -21.70 8.34 17.98
N GLY A 16 -22.96 8.35 18.42
CA GLY A 16 -23.83 7.20 18.61
C GLY A 16 -24.25 6.46 17.34
N VAL A 17 -24.69 5.22 17.60
CA VAL A 17 -25.19 4.22 16.66
C VAL A 17 -26.39 4.75 15.86
N ALA A 18 -26.26 4.75 14.53
CA ALA A 18 -27.38 4.65 13.61
C ALA A 18 -27.00 3.65 12.50
N LEU A 19 -27.62 2.47 12.55
CA LEU A 19 -27.55 1.41 11.55
C LEU A 19 -28.32 1.83 10.29
N ALA A 20 -27.60 2.04 9.20
CA ALA A 20 -28.12 1.84 7.84
C ALA A 20 -26.94 1.40 6.96
N GLY A 21 -26.73 0.09 6.90
CA GLY A 21 -25.72 -0.51 6.04
C GLY A 21 -26.14 -0.40 4.58
N ALA A 22 -25.53 0.53 3.85
CA ALA A 22 -25.35 0.38 2.43
C ALA A 22 -24.04 -0.40 2.20
N PRO A 23 -24.00 -1.42 1.33
CA PRO A 23 -22.74 -2.00 0.92
C PRO A 23 -22.03 -0.93 0.08
N VAL A 24 -21.07 -0.22 0.69
CA VAL A 24 -20.06 0.47 -0.10
C VAL A 24 -19.24 -0.65 -0.71
N LEU A 25 -19.52 -0.94 -1.98
CA LEU A 25 -18.64 -1.72 -2.84
C LEU A 25 -17.26 -1.06 -2.71
N ALA A 26 -16.27 -1.81 -2.22
CA ALA A 26 -14.89 -1.42 -2.41
C ALA A 26 -14.72 -1.24 -3.92
N SER A 27 -14.45 -0.02 -4.39
CA SER A 27 -14.12 0.19 -5.80
C SER A 27 -12.96 -0.74 -6.11
N ALA A 28 -13.17 -1.66 -7.04
CA ALA A 28 -12.09 -2.48 -7.55
C ALA A 28 -11.10 -1.53 -8.23
N SER A 29 -9.85 -1.52 -7.79
CA SER A 29 -8.81 -0.70 -8.41
C SER A 29 -8.55 -1.17 -9.82
N ASP A 30 -8.22 -0.24 -10.71
CA ASP A 30 -7.90 -0.55 -12.11
C ASP A 30 -6.66 -1.43 -12.23
N ALA A 31 -5.71 -1.33 -11.30
CA ALA A 31 -4.61 -2.27 -11.15
C ALA A 31 -4.24 -2.49 -9.68
N THR A 32 -3.75 -3.69 -9.37
CA THR A 32 -3.20 -4.04 -8.06
C THR A 32 -1.84 -4.68 -8.26
N LEU A 33 -0.81 -4.08 -7.66
CA LEU A 33 0.58 -4.53 -7.68
C LEU A 33 1.07 -4.85 -6.27
N TYR A 34 2.01 -5.77 -6.16
CA TYR A 34 2.64 -6.17 -4.91
C TYR A 34 4.15 -5.99 -5.01
N GLU A 35 4.74 -5.36 -4.00
CA GLU A 35 6.17 -5.17 -3.90
C GLU A 35 6.89 -6.46 -3.52
N LEU A 36 7.62 -7.04 -4.46
CA LEU A 36 8.35 -8.29 -4.27
C LEU A 36 9.69 -8.08 -3.57
N THR A 37 10.37 -6.98 -3.89
CA THR A 37 11.66 -6.63 -3.31
C THR A 37 11.78 -5.12 -3.19
N GLU A 38 12.48 -4.68 -2.15
CA GLU A 38 12.87 -3.29 -1.97
C GLU A 38 14.34 -3.21 -1.55
N ASN A 39 15.10 -2.34 -2.21
CA ASN A 39 16.44 -1.95 -1.78
C ASN A 39 16.39 -0.50 -1.30
N MET A 40 16.38 -0.32 0.03
CA MET A 40 16.24 0.98 0.67
C MET A 40 17.53 1.46 1.34
N LYS A 41 17.79 2.76 1.23
CA LYS A 41 18.83 3.44 2.00
C LYS A 41 18.31 4.71 2.65
N LEU A 42 18.85 4.99 3.83
CA LEU A 42 18.66 6.26 4.53
C LEU A 42 19.83 7.19 4.22
N VAL A 43 19.53 8.36 3.69
CA VAL A 43 20.54 9.39 3.40
C VAL A 43 20.23 10.66 4.17
N GLN A 44 21.27 11.26 4.75
CA GLN A 44 21.17 12.57 5.37
C GLN A 44 21.66 13.61 4.37
N ARG A 45 20.75 14.49 3.91
CA ARG A 45 21.15 15.60 3.03
C ARG A 45 21.41 16.84 3.85
N ASN A 46 22.68 17.27 3.85
CA ASN A 46 23.11 18.53 4.42
C ASN A 46 22.87 19.64 3.41
N PHE A 47 22.11 20.66 3.81
CA PHE A 47 21.95 21.88 3.05
C PHE A 47 22.68 23.00 3.78
N LYS A 48 23.45 23.84 3.07
CA LYS A 48 24.01 25.07 3.66
C LYS A 48 22.83 25.89 4.23
N HIS A 49 22.92 26.23 5.51
CA HIS A 49 21.94 27.03 6.26
C HIS A 49 20.56 26.39 6.49
N ARG A 50 20.41 25.07 6.37
CA ARG A 50 19.18 24.37 6.82
C ARG A 50 19.53 23.14 7.64
N ALA A 51 18.60 22.76 8.51
CA ALA A 51 18.70 21.50 9.24
C ALA A 51 18.84 20.33 8.23
N PRO A 52 19.70 19.34 8.51
CA PRO A 52 19.79 18.16 7.67
C PRO A 52 18.44 17.45 7.55
N VAL A 53 18.06 17.07 6.34
CA VAL A 53 16.83 16.29 6.11
C VAL A 53 17.22 14.85 5.84
N ALA A 54 16.78 13.95 6.72
CA ALA A 54 16.87 12.51 6.48
C ALA A 54 15.87 12.12 5.39
N ARG A 55 16.33 11.34 4.41
CA ARG A 55 15.53 10.87 3.29
C ARG A 55 15.63 9.36 3.17
N ARG A 56 14.51 8.74 2.85
CA ARG A 56 14.42 7.34 2.43
C ARG A 56 14.46 7.33 0.91
N ILE A 57 15.41 6.59 0.34
CA ILE A 57 15.51 6.37 -1.10
C ILE A 57 15.43 4.87 -1.30
N ALA A 58 14.45 4.42 -2.07
CA ALA A 58 14.25 3.01 -2.35
C ALA A 58 14.12 2.75 -3.86
N THR A 59 14.52 1.55 -4.26
CA THR A 59 14.19 0.98 -5.57
C THR A 59 13.48 -0.34 -5.32
N SER A 60 12.32 -0.50 -5.95
CA SER A 60 11.42 -1.61 -5.70
C SER A 60 11.01 -2.30 -7.00
N ALA A 61 10.92 -3.62 -6.95
CA ALA A 61 10.34 -4.43 -8.01
C ALA A 61 8.94 -4.87 -7.57
N LEU A 62 7.94 -4.61 -8.41
CA LEU A 62 6.55 -4.97 -8.14
C LEU A 62 6.00 -5.83 -9.28
N THR A 63 5.05 -6.70 -8.95
CA THR A 63 4.29 -7.46 -9.95
C THR A 63 2.81 -7.45 -9.59
N GLY A 64 1.93 -7.62 -10.58
CA GLY A 64 0.51 -7.76 -10.31
C GLY A 64 -0.33 -7.75 -11.57
N VAL A 65 -1.57 -7.29 -11.45
CA VAL A 65 -2.55 -7.33 -12.53
C VAL A 65 -3.18 -5.97 -12.78
N ALA A 66 -3.47 -5.70 -14.05
CA ALA A 66 -4.23 -4.54 -14.48
C ALA A 66 -5.46 -4.97 -15.29
N SER A 67 -6.58 -4.29 -15.06
CA SER A 67 -7.83 -4.50 -15.75
C SER A 67 -7.72 -4.09 -17.23
N PRO A 68 -8.37 -4.82 -18.16
CA PRO A 68 -8.43 -4.42 -19.57
C PRO A 68 -9.02 -3.02 -19.78
N GLY A 69 -8.52 -2.31 -20.79
CA GLY A 69 -8.91 -0.94 -21.12
C GLY A 69 -8.11 0.14 -20.38
N THR A 70 -7.26 -0.24 -19.42
CA THR A 70 -6.38 0.69 -18.69
C THR A 70 -5.11 0.99 -19.50
N PRO A 71 -4.35 2.05 -19.17
CA PRO A 71 -3.06 2.33 -19.81
C PRO A 71 -2.02 1.20 -19.67
N LEU A 72 -2.14 0.35 -18.65
CA LEU A 72 -1.28 -0.81 -18.43
C LEU A 72 -1.75 -2.06 -19.20
N CYS A 73 -3.03 -2.10 -19.61
CA CYS A 73 -3.65 -3.24 -20.27
C CYS A 73 -4.64 -2.73 -21.35
N PRO A 74 -4.17 -2.11 -22.44
CA PRO A 74 -5.02 -1.39 -23.38
C PRO A 74 -5.95 -2.29 -24.21
N SER A 75 -5.64 -3.58 -24.33
CA SER A 75 -6.47 -4.57 -25.04
C SER A 75 -6.73 -5.80 -24.17
N PRO A 76 -7.96 -6.34 -24.16
CA PRO A 76 -8.25 -7.62 -23.51
C PRO A 76 -7.46 -8.80 -24.10
N ASP A 77 -6.92 -8.68 -25.32
CA ASP A 77 -6.11 -9.72 -25.95
C ASP A 77 -4.74 -9.92 -25.26
N LEU A 78 -4.33 -8.98 -24.41
CA LEU A 78 -3.08 -9.05 -23.65
C LEU A 78 -3.26 -9.67 -22.26
N GLN A 79 -4.45 -10.20 -21.96
CA GLN A 79 -4.72 -10.85 -20.68
C GLN A 79 -3.89 -12.12 -20.52
N SER A 80 -3.23 -12.21 -19.37
CA SER A 80 -2.26 -13.26 -19.05
C SER A 80 -2.14 -13.54 -17.56
N GLY A 81 -2.72 -12.67 -16.72
CA GLY A 81 -2.82 -12.84 -15.29
C GLY A 81 -4.25 -13.19 -14.84
N PRO A 82 -4.45 -13.46 -13.55
CA PRO A 82 -5.78 -13.67 -13.00
C PRO A 82 -6.68 -12.45 -13.23
N ALA A 83 -7.67 -12.60 -14.11
CA ALA A 83 -8.65 -11.56 -14.46
C ALA A 83 -8.06 -10.24 -15.03
N GLY A 84 -6.87 -10.27 -15.66
CA GLY A 84 -6.25 -9.07 -16.24
C GLY A 84 -4.94 -9.31 -16.98
N CYS A 85 -4.27 -8.24 -17.38
CA CYS A 85 -2.90 -8.31 -17.90
C CYS A 85 -1.89 -8.41 -16.75
N ALA A 86 -0.90 -9.29 -16.85
CA ALA A 86 0.21 -9.34 -15.90
C ALA A 86 1.19 -8.18 -16.13
N ILE A 87 1.55 -7.49 -15.04
CA ILE A 87 2.40 -6.29 -15.06
C ILE A 87 3.62 -6.52 -14.17
N ASN A 88 4.80 -6.18 -14.69
CA ASN A 88 6.02 -6.03 -13.89
C ASN A 88 6.43 -4.56 -13.83
N VAL A 89 6.92 -4.11 -12.69
CA VAL A 89 7.33 -2.73 -12.44
C VAL A 89 8.70 -2.69 -11.80
N LEU A 90 9.53 -1.74 -12.24
CA LEU A 90 10.69 -1.28 -11.51
C LEU A 90 10.50 0.20 -11.18
N GLY A 91 10.27 0.48 -9.89
CA GLY A 91 10.03 1.81 -9.35
C GLY A 91 11.17 2.30 -8.49
N SER A 92 11.29 3.61 -8.33
CA SER A 92 12.17 4.23 -7.35
C SER A 92 11.49 5.40 -6.68
N ASP A 93 11.68 5.51 -5.37
CA ASP A 93 11.15 6.59 -4.56
C ASP A 93 12.24 7.43 -3.90
N ASN A 94 11.84 8.63 -3.50
CA ASN A 94 12.67 9.53 -2.73
C ASN A 94 11.82 10.35 -1.76
N VAL A 95 11.75 9.90 -0.51
CA VAL A 95 10.81 10.39 0.50
C VAL A 95 11.54 11.14 1.61
N SER A 96 11.02 12.29 2.00
CA SER A 96 11.48 13.05 3.16
C SER A 96 10.96 12.41 4.45
N LEU A 97 11.84 12.00 5.36
CA LEU A 97 11.44 11.47 6.67
C LEU A 97 10.95 12.55 7.64
N LEU A 98 11.09 13.83 7.28
CA LEU A 98 10.56 14.94 8.06
C LEU A 98 9.07 15.21 7.76
N THR A 99 8.66 15.01 6.51
CA THR A 99 7.32 15.40 6.05
C THR A 99 6.50 14.21 5.56
N GLY A 100 7.13 13.07 5.28
CA GLY A 100 6.51 11.96 4.58
C GLY A 100 6.31 12.16 3.08
N LEU A 101 6.65 13.34 2.54
CA LEU A 101 6.42 13.66 1.13
C LEU A 101 7.59 13.26 0.25
N GLY A 102 7.31 12.83 -0.97
CA GLY A 102 8.34 12.36 -1.90
C GLY A 102 7.94 12.36 -3.36
N THR A 103 8.80 11.77 -4.18
CA THR A 103 8.56 11.53 -5.60
C THR A 103 8.71 10.05 -5.89
N LEU A 104 7.98 9.58 -6.90
CA LEU A 104 8.02 8.24 -7.45
C LEU A 104 8.33 8.34 -8.94
N THR A 105 9.20 7.48 -9.45
CA THR A 105 9.45 7.32 -10.90
C THR A 105 9.73 5.86 -11.21
N GLY A 106 9.44 5.41 -12.42
CA GLY A 106 9.84 4.06 -12.83
C GLY A 106 9.32 3.68 -14.20
N ASN A 107 9.51 2.39 -14.51
CA ASN A 107 9.04 1.77 -15.74
C ASN A 107 8.16 0.56 -15.43
N PHE A 108 7.28 0.23 -16.37
CA PHE A 108 6.48 -0.99 -16.33
C PHE A 108 6.62 -1.77 -17.63
N THR A 109 6.33 -3.06 -17.54
CA THR A 109 6.15 -3.94 -18.70
C THR A 109 4.88 -4.76 -18.51
N THR A 110 4.06 -4.82 -19.55
CA THR A 110 2.97 -5.79 -19.64
C THR A 110 3.50 -7.03 -20.32
N VAL A 111 3.28 -8.18 -19.70
CA VAL A 111 3.80 -9.47 -20.15
C VAL A 111 2.66 -10.44 -20.43
N VAL A 112 2.84 -11.28 -21.44
CA VAL A 112 1.94 -12.40 -21.76
C VAL A 112 2.67 -13.72 -21.62
N GLN A 113 1.91 -14.80 -21.57
CA GLN A 113 2.45 -16.15 -21.63
C GLN A 113 3.24 -16.36 -22.92
N GLY A 114 4.47 -16.86 -22.78
CA GLY A 114 5.31 -17.29 -23.89
C GLY A 114 5.08 -18.75 -24.23
N ASP A 115 6.00 -19.62 -23.81
CA ASP A 115 6.06 -21.02 -24.26
C ASP A 115 5.64 -22.06 -23.22
N ASN A 116 5.64 -21.70 -21.93
CA ASN A 116 5.26 -22.60 -20.84
C ASN A 116 4.04 -22.09 -20.06
N PRO A 117 2.83 -22.62 -20.30
CA PRO A 117 1.59 -22.14 -19.68
C PRO A 117 1.50 -22.37 -18.16
N VAL A 118 2.46 -23.07 -17.57
CA VAL A 118 2.58 -23.27 -16.11
C VAL A 118 3.53 -22.26 -15.47
N ASP A 119 4.43 -21.66 -16.24
CA ASP A 119 5.32 -20.59 -15.76
C ASP A 119 4.56 -19.26 -15.65
N GLY A 120 5.16 -18.27 -15.01
CA GLY A 120 4.64 -16.90 -15.00
C GLY A 120 4.78 -16.24 -16.38
N PRO A 121 3.87 -15.31 -16.75
CA PRO A 121 4.00 -14.53 -17.98
C PRO A 121 5.34 -13.79 -18.12
N GLU A 122 5.96 -13.89 -19.27
CA GLU A 122 7.35 -13.50 -19.50
C GLU A 122 7.58 -12.71 -20.80
N ALA A 123 6.71 -12.86 -21.80
CA ALA A 123 6.86 -12.20 -23.09
C ALA A 123 6.35 -10.75 -23.04
N VAL A 124 7.25 -9.78 -23.16
CA VAL A 124 6.92 -8.35 -23.12
C VAL A 124 6.13 -7.93 -24.37
N VAL A 125 4.94 -7.37 -24.16
CA VAL A 125 4.04 -6.86 -25.23
C VAL A 125 3.79 -5.36 -25.16
N LEU A 126 4.09 -4.74 -24.02
CA LEU A 126 3.97 -3.30 -23.81
C LEU A 126 5.03 -2.85 -22.81
N THR A 127 5.59 -1.67 -23.04
CA THR A 127 6.45 -0.99 -22.07
C THR A 127 5.91 0.41 -21.78
N GLY A 128 6.32 0.99 -20.67
CA GLY A 128 6.05 2.39 -20.40
C GLY A 128 6.74 2.92 -19.16
N GLU A 129 6.50 4.20 -18.91
CA GLU A 129 7.10 4.97 -17.82
C GLU A 129 6.00 5.59 -16.93
N PHE A 130 6.34 5.85 -15.68
CA PHE A 130 5.50 6.61 -14.76
C PHE A 130 6.32 7.55 -13.88
N GLU A 131 5.68 8.62 -13.46
CA GLU A 131 6.20 9.60 -12.51
C GLU A 131 5.08 10.14 -11.63
N GLY A 132 5.38 10.52 -10.39
CA GLY A 132 4.37 11.06 -9.49
C GLY A 132 4.93 11.63 -8.19
N HIS A 133 4.02 12.20 -7.41
CA HIS A 133 4.26 12.73 -6.08
C HIS A 133 3.61 11.83 -5.04
N MET A 134 4.41 11.42 -4.04
CA MET A 134 3.96 10.52 -2.98
C MET A 134 3.69 11.28 -1.69
N ASP A 135 2.71 10.80 -0.94
CA ASP A 135 2.44 11.20 0.43
C ASP A 135 2.42 9.98 1.35
N PHE A 136 3.52 9.80 2.09
CA PHE A 136 3.67 8.85 3.19
C PHE A 136 3.62 9.55 4.55
N SER A 137 3.05 10.75 4.65
CA SER A 137 2.85 11.40 5.94
C SER A 137 2.01 10.55 6.92
N PRO A 138 0.99 9.75 6.51
CA PRO A 138 0.30 8.86 7.43
C PRO A 138 1.26 7.84 8.06
N ALA A 139 2.09 7.17 7.25
CA ALA A 139 3.03 6.16 7.74
C ALA A 139 4.17 6.77 8.57
N ILE A 140 4.78 7.87 8.11
CA ILE A 140 6.00 8.43 8.69
C ILE A 140 5.70 9.29 9.92
N LEU A 141 4.64 10.10 9.89
CA LEU A 141 4.33 11.05 10.97
C LEU A 141 3.30 10.50 11.97
N HIS A 142 2.38 9.66 11.50
CA HIS A 142 1.24 9.21 12.28
C HIS A 142 1.23 7.70 12.56
N GLN A 143 2.21 6.94 12.04
CA GLN A 143 2.30 5.49 12.18
C GLN A 143 1.04 4.75 11.69
N VAL A 144 0.34 5.34 10.71
CA VAL A 144 -0.79 4.73 10.01
C VAL A 144 -0.22 4.08 8.74
N PRO A 145 -0.29 2.74 8.56
CA PRO A 145 0.40 2.00 7.51
C PRO A 145 -0.22 2.22 6.10
N PHE A 146 -0.16 3.46 5.63
CA PHE A 146 -0.85 3.94 4.44
C PHE A 146 -0.05 5.04 3.75
N GLY A 147 -0.17 5.13 2.44
CA GLY A 147 0.34 6.23 1.64
C GLY A 147 -0.42 6.40 0.34
N THR A 148 -0.25 7.54 -0.30
CA THR A 148 -0.90 7.83 -1.58
C THR A 148 0.09 8.36 -2.60
N VAL A 149 -0.31 8.32 -3.86
CA VAL A 149 0.42 8.95 -4.96
C VAL A 149 -0.57 9.55 -5.95
N VAL A 150 -0.18 10.70 -6.50
CA VAL A 150 -0.81 11.28 -7.68
C VAL A 150 0.27 11.40 -8.75
N GLY A 151 0.00 10.85 -9.93
CA GLY A 151 1.02 10.71 -10.96
C GLY A 151 0.48 10.71 -12.37
N LYS A 152 1.38 10.40 -13.29
CA LYS A 152 1.10 10.18 -14.70
C LYS A 152 1.81 8.94 -15.18
N VAL A 153 1.12 8.18 -16.02
CA VAL A 153 1.66 7.00 -16.70
C VAL A 153 1.68 7.26 -18.21
N LYS A 154 2.65 6.68 -18.90
CA LYS A 154 2.74 6.72 -20.35
C LYS A 154 3.18 5.36 -20.87
N ALA A 155 2.27 4.63 -21.49
CA ALA A 155 2.63 3.48 -22.30
C ALA A 155 3.32 3.94 -23.60
N GLU A 156 4.22 3.13 -24.14
CA GLU A 156 4.87 3.40 -25.41
C GLU A 156 3.84 3.61 -26.53
N GLY A 157 4.05 4.60 -27.40
CA GLY A 157 3.08 4.98 -28.45
C GLY A 157 1.80 5.67 -27.96
N SER A 158 1.63 5.88 -26.65
CA SER A 158 0.43 6.50 -26.06
C SER A 158 0.67 7.91 -25.51
N ARG A 159 -0.43 8.63 -25.20
CA ARG A 159 -0.38 9.90 -24.46
C ARG A 159 -0.30 9.62 -22.97
N ARG A 160 0.31 10.55 -22.22
CA ARG A 160 0.30 10.53 -20.75
C ARG A 160 -1.15 10.54 -20.23
N LYS A 161 -1.44 9.67 -19.28
CA LYS A 161 -2.71 9.59 -18.55
C LYS A 161 -2.45 9.85 -17.07
N PRO A 162 -3.34 10.56 -16.36
CA PRO A 162 -3.24 10.68 -14.91
C PRO A 162 -3.41 9.30 -14.27
N PHE A 163 -2.95 9.16 -13.03
CA PHE A 163 -3.39 8.08 -12.15
C PHE A 163 -3.34 8.57 -10.70
N THR A 164 -4.14 7.92 -9.85
CA THR A 164 -3.98 7.95 -8.40
C THR A 164 -3.61 6.55 -7.92
N GLY A 165 -2.96 6.47 -6.77
CA GLY A 165 -2.74 5.17 -6.17
C GLY A 165 -2.57 5.21 -4.67
N VAL A 166 -2.74 4.05 -4.06
CA VAL A 166 -2.74 3.82 -2.62
C VAL A 166 -1.72 2.73 -2.31
N PHE A 167 -0.73 3.09 -1.51
CA PHE A 167 0.21 2.15 -0.90
C PHE A 167 -0.34 1.69 0.45
N ARG A 168 -0.60 0.40 0.56
CA ARG A 168 -1.03 -0.25 1.80
C ARG A 168 0.14 -1.03 2.37
N LEU A 169 0.65 -0.56 3.51
CA LEU A 169 1.74 -1.25 4.19
C LEU A 169 1.12 -2.38 5.04
N PRO A 170 1.69 -3.59 5.01
CA PRO A 170 1.18 -4.68 5.83
C PRO A 170 1.44 -4.39 7.31
N PHE A 171 0.52 -4.81 8.17
CA PHE A 171 0.71 -4.79 9.62
C PHE A 171 0.16 -6.05 10.28
N ALA A 172 0.65 -6.34 11.49
CA ALA A 172 0.16 -7.44 12.31
C ALA A 172 -0.93 -6.92 13.26
N GLY A 173 -2.18 -7.24 12.96
CA GLY A 173 -3.37 -6.84 13.68
C GLY A 173 -3.38 -7.28 15.13
N ASN A 174 -2.75 -8.40 15.48
CA ASN A 174 -2.65 -8.96 16.83
C ASN A 174 -1.58 -8.27 17.72
N VAL A 175 -0.83 -7.30 17.20
CA VAL A 175 0.08 -6.48 18.02
C VAL A 175 -0.73 -5.60 18.96
N VAL A 176 -0.41 -5.63 20.26
CA VAL A 176 -1.08 -4.84 21.28
C VAL A 176 -0.36 -3.51 21.49
N THR A 177 -1.12 -2.42 21.52
CA THR A 177 -0.65 -1.08 21.83
C THR A 177 -1.48 -0.44 22.95
N GLU A 178 -0.89 0.51 23.66
CA GLU A 178 -1.55 1.28 24.71
C GLU A 178 -2.02 2.62 24.14
N VAL A 179 -3.31 2.89 24.24
CA VAL A 179 -3.94 4.11 23.71
C VAL A 179 -4.61 4.87 24.83
N GLU A 180 -4.43 6.18 24.86
CA GLU A 180 -5.09 7.07 25.82
C GLU A 180 -6.44 7.52 25.25
N VAL A 181 -7.54 7.04 25.83
CA VAL A 181 -8.92 7.30 25.35
C VAL A 181 -9.60 8.46 26.07
N ALA A 182 -9.06 8.84 27.23
CA ALA A 182 -9.42 10.04 27.97
C ALA A 182 -8.19 10.45 28.82
N PRO A 183 -8.12 11.70 29.31
CA PRO A 183 -6.97 12.16 30.09
C PRO A 183 -6.64 11.21 31.24
N GLY A 184 -5.46 10.58 31.17
CA GLY A 184 -4.97 9.59 32.15
C GLY A 184 -5.61 8.20 32.08
N VAL A 185 -6.58 7.97 31.18
CA VAL A 185 -7.22 6.66 30.98
C VAL A 185 -6.60 5.97 29.78
N LYS A 186 -5.87 4.89 30.06
CA LYS A 186 -5.18 4.10 29.05
C LYS A 186 -5.80 2.73 28.90
N VAL A 187 -6.00 2.30 27.66
CA VAL A 187 -6.52 0.99 27.31
C VAL A 187 -5.55 0.26 26.39
N LYS A 188 -5.50 -1.06 26.51
CA LYS A 188 -4.74 -1.91 25.60
C LYS A 188 -5.66 -2.39 24.49
N LEU A 189 -5.32 -2.05 23.26
CA LEU A 189 -6.03 -2.48 22.05
C LEU A 189 -5.05 -3.16 21.11
N THR A 190 -5.53 -4.15 20.38
CA THR A 190 -4.80 -4.70 19.23
C THR A 190 -4.80 -3.67 18.09
N LEU A 191 -3.82 -3.72 17.19
CA LEU A 191 -3.79 -2.85 16.02
C LEU A 191 -5.03 -3.03 15.14
N ARG A 192 -5.57 -4.26 15.03
CA ARG A 192 -6.83 -4.49 14.31
C ARG A 192 -8.02 -3.82 14.99
N GLN A 193 -8.12 -3.87 16.31
CA GLN A 193 -9.18 -3.15 17.04
C GLN A 193 -9.04 -1.64 16.91
N LEU A 194 -7.81 -1.12 16.89
CA LEU A 194 -7.54 0.30 16.76
C LEU A 194 -7.85 0.81 15.35
N PHE A 195 -7.38 0.09 14.33
CA PHE A 195 -7.44 0.56 12.95
C PHE A 195 -8.64 0.06 12.15
N CYS A 196 -9.28 -1.02 12.59
CA CYS A 196 -10.31 -1.71 11.82
C CYS A 196 -11.49 -2.13 12.71
N PRO A 197 -12.11 -1.19 13.44
CA PRO A 197 -13.20 -1.50 14.37
C PRO A 197 -14.40 -2.19 13.70
N ALA A 198 -14.63 -1.97 12.40
CA ALA A 198 -15.71 -2.61 11.65
C ALA A 198 -15.36 -4.01 11.11
N SER A 199 -14.10 -4.46 11.25
CA SER A 199 -13.66 -5.82 10.91
C SER A 199 -12.72 -6.37 11.99
N PRO A 200 -13.24 -6.61 13.20
CA PRO A 200 -12.43 -6.93 14.38
C PRO A 200 -11.90 -8.37 14.39
N ASN A 201 -12.46 -9.25 13.56
CA ASN A 201 -12.05 -10.65 13.49
C ASN A 201 -10.63 -10.75 12.92
N PRO A 202 -9.76 -11.59 13.51
CA PRO A 202 -8.44 -11.87 12.95
C PRO A 202 -8.53 -12.43 11.53
N ASN A 203 -7.45 -12.25 10.78
CA ASN A 203 -7.27 -12.86 9.46
C ASN A 203 -7.46 -14.38 9.56
N PRO A 204 -8.35 -14.99 8.74
CA PRO A 204 -8.60 -16.44 8.77
C PRO A 204 -7.37 -17.29 8.42
N TRP A 205 -6.36 -16.70 7.78
CA TRP A 205 -5.10 -17.34 7.42
C TRP A 205 -3.98 -17.16 8.45
N ALA A 206 -4.27 -16.56 9.61
CA ALA A 206 -3.25 -16.26 10.62
C ALA A 206 -2.40 -17.47 11.03
N GLU A 207 -2.98 -18.67 11.12
CA GLU A 207 -2.22 -19.90 11.41
C GLU A 207 -1.17 -20.22 10.34
N MET A 208 -1.48 -19.99 9.06
CA MET A 208 -0.53 -20.16 7.95
C MET A 208 0.63 -19.16 8.06
N TYR A 209 0.38 -18.00 8.67
CA TYR A 209 1.37 -16.95 8.89
C TYR A 209 2.08 -17.09 10.24
N GLY A 210 2.11 -18.28 10.84
CA GLY A 210 2.77 -18.49 12.14
C GLY A 210 2.05 -17.79 13.30
N GLY A 211 0.75 -17.56 13.18
CA GLY A 211 -0.09 -16.87 14.16
C GLY A 211 -0.18 -15.35 13.97
N PHE A 212 0.44 -14.77 12.94
CA PHE A 212 0.32 -13.34 12.66
C PHE A 212 -1.01 -13.01 11.99
N ASP A 213 -1.75 -12.06 12.59
CA ASP A 213 -2.97 -11.51 12.02
C ASP A 213 -2.63 -10.44 10.96
N LEU A 214 -2.19 -10.86 9.78
CA LEU A 214 -1.69 -9.93 8.76
C LEU A 214 -2.82 -9.19 8.03
N ALA A 215 -2.72 -7.86 7.94
CA ALA A 215 -3.77 -7.03 7.34
C ALA A 215 -3.21 -5.81 6.58
N TYR A 216 -4.03 -5.29 5.68
CA TYR A 216 -3.94 -3.93 5.15
C TYR A 216 -5.09 -3.08 5.69
N LEU A 217 -4.91 -1.75 5.74
CA LEU A 217 -6.04 -0.84 5.90
C LEU A 217 -6.80 -0.74 4.59
N ASP A 218 -8.12 -0.62 4.64
CA ASP A 218 -8.98 -0.40 3.46
C ASP A 218 -8.96 1.06 2.96
N ASN A 219 -8.77 2.02 3.85
CA ASN A 219 -8.52 3.42 3.50
C ASN A 219 -7.75 4.13 4.62
N VAL A 220 -7.29 5.36 4.36
CA VAL A 220 -6.51 6.15 5.35
C VAL A 220 -7.33 6.46 6.60
N ASP A 221 -8.64 6.68 6.43
CA ASP A 221 -9.57 7.01 7.51
C ASP A 221 -9.97 5.80 8.35
N ALA A 222 -9.55 4.58 7.96
CA ALA A 222 -9.85 3.39 8.73
C ALA A 222 -9.30 3.51 10.16
N ALA A 223 -8.11 4.11 10.29
CA ALA A 223 -7.46 4.34 11.57
C ALA A 223 -8.15 5.38 12.47
N THR A 224 -9.08 6.16 11.94
CA THR A 224 -9.69 7.31 12.63
C THR A 224 -11.22 7.26 12.68
N THR A 225 -11.84 6.26 12.07
CA THR A 225 -13.30 6.15 11.96
C THR A 225 -13.84 4.82 12.52
N PRO A 226 -15.05 4.83 13.13
CA PRO A 226 -15.71 3.59 13.57
C PRO A 226 -16.06 2.62 12.43
N SER A 227 -16.11 3.12 11.19
CA SER A 227 -16.33 2.35 9.97
C SER A 227 -15.04 1.77 9.37
N GLY A 228 -13.88 1.97 10.01
CA GLY A 228 -12.61 1.47 9.50
C GLY A 228 -12.59 -0.04 9.34
N ARG A 229 -12.08 -0.50 8.19
CA ARG A 229 -11.99 -1.92 7.82
C ARG A 229 -10.56 -2.29 7.46
N CYS A 230 -10.26 -3.55 7.70
CA CYS A 230 -9.05 -4.21 7.27
C CYS A 230 -9.36 -5.07 6.04
N LEU A 231 -8.39 -5.15 5.14
CA LEU A 231 -8.33 -6.17 4.11
C LEU A 231 -7.40 -7.28 4.63
N ASP A 232 -7.92 -8.49 4.75
CA ASP A 232 -7.12 -9.63 5.19
C ASP A 232 -6.13 -10.01 4.09
N ILE A 233 -4.84 -10.05 4.44
CA ILE A 233 -3.78 -10.49 3.52
C ILE A 233 -4.00 -11.96 3.16
N GLN A 234 -4.04 -12.24 1.87
CA GLN A 234 -4.24 -13.58 1.34
C GLN A 234 -2.90 -14.31 1.13
N PRO A 235 -2.88 -15.66 1.10
CA PRO A 235 -1.63 -16.41 0.93
C PRO A 235 -0.86 -16.09 -0.35
N ASN A 236 -1.57 -15.69 -1.42
CA ASN A 236 -0.97 -15.30 -2.70
C ASN A 236 -0.44 -13.86 -2.73
N GLU A 237 -0.59 -13.10 -1.64
CA GLU A 237 -0.05 -11.75 -1.48
C GLU A 237 1.24 -11.76 -0.64
N LEU A 238 1.90 -12.92 -0.55
CA LEU A 238 3.16 -13.11 0.15
C LEU A 238 4.32 -13.34 -0.83
N SER A 239 5.52 -12.89 -0.47
CA SER A 239 6.78 -13.31 -1.09
C SER A 239 7.72 -13.84 -0.01
N LEU A 240 8.30 -15.02 -0.22
CA LEU A 240 9.17 -15.69 0.75
C LEU A 240 8.54 -15.79 2.16
N GLY A 241 7.21 -15.98 2.22
CA GLY A 241 6.44 -16.06 3.47
C GLY A 241 6.23 -14.72 4.19
N THR A 242 6.57 -13.60 3.56
CA THR A 242 6.41 -12.25 4.13
C THR A 242 5.34 -11.49 3.37
N ALA A 243 4.51 -10.72 4.09
CA ALA A 243 3.51 -9.86 3.46
C ALA A 243 4.18 -8.73 2.66
N LEU A 244 3.57 -8.42 1.52
CA LEU A 244 4.08 -7.42 0.58
C LEU A 244 3.42 -6.07 0.80
N VAL A 245 4.05 -4.99 0.32
CA VAL A 245 3.31 -3.73 0.16
C VAL A 245 2.37 -3.88 -1.02
N ARG A 246 1.08 -3.62 -0.82
CA ARG A 246 0.08 -3.60 -1.89
C ARG A 246 -0.07 -2.19 -2.43
N PHE A 247 -0.06 -2.06 -3.75
CA PHE A 247 -0.25 -0.80 -4.47
C PHE A 247 -1.46 -0.91 -5.39
N ASP A 248 -2.54 -0.23 -5.01
CA ASP A 248 -3.77 -0.13 -5.80
C ASP A 248 -3.74 1.17 -6.63
N ILE A 249 -4.10 1.09 -7.91
CA ILE A 249 -3.99 2.19 -8.89
C ILE A 249 -5.33 2.39 -9.59
N ASP A 250 -5.71 3.65 -9.80
CA ASP A 250 -6.88 4.10 -10.59
C ASP A 250 -6.43 5.12 -11.66
N PHE A 251 -6.96 5.04 -12.89
CA PHE A 251 -6.55 5.85 -14.05
C PHE A 251 -7.54 6.95 -14.50
#